data_AF-Q06775-F1
#
_entry.id   AF-Q06775-F1
#
_cell.length_a   1.000
_cell.length_b   1.000
_cell.length_c   1.000
_cell.angle_alpha   90.00
_cell.angle_beta   90.00
_cell.angle_gamma   90.00
#
_symmetry.space_group_name_H-M   'P 1'
#
loop_
_entity.id
_entity.type
_entity.pdbx_description
1 polymer ?
#
loop_
_entity_poly.entity_id
_entity_poly.type
_entity_poly.pdbx_seq_one_letter_code
_entity_poly.pdbx_strand_id
1 'polypeptide(L)'
;WVVTAAHCMGNAKFDIVAGLHERSDESDVQVRKVLGREAQFVHEKYSGGVGPHDIALIYVEEAFDLNALSRDGSSPVAKINLPSGKYEQTGRGKLFGWGRDNSGALPNTLQTLDVDIISYSECKPALPSDAPLDVVNVCSYTAGTTDGACNGDSGGPL
;
A
#
# COMPACT_ATOMS: atom_id res chain seq x y z
N TRP A 1 10.93 -9.60 -3.12
CA TRP A 1 9.60 -9.31 -3.67
C TRP A 1 9.01 -8.12 -2.95
N VAL A 2 8.28 -7.29 -3.68
CA VAL A 2 7.47 -6.17 -3.17
C VAL A 2 6.06 -6.34 -3.69
N VAL A 3 5.05 -6.06 -2.87
CA VAL A 3 3.63 -6.09 -3.26
C VAL A 3 3.13 -4.65 -3.42
N THR A 4 2.31 -4.41 -4.44
CA THR A 4 1.68 -3.12 -4.70
C THR A 4 0.41 -3.30 -5.54
N ALA A 5 -0.24 -2.21 -5.96
CA ALA A 5 -1.37 -2.26 -6.87
C ALA A 5 -0.93 -2.45 -8.33
N ALA A 6 -1.75 -3.14 -9.11
CA ALA A 6 -1.47 -3.36 -10.53
C ALA A 6 -1.53 -2.06 -11.35
N HIS A 7 -2.42 -1.13 -11.00
CA HIS A 7 -2.52 0.15 -11.69
C HIS A 7 -1.27 1.03 -11.54
N CYS A 8 -0.40 0.74 -10.57
CA CYS A 8 0.91 1.41 -10.43
C CYS A 8 1.92 0.96 -11.50
N MET A 9 1.71 -0.20 -12.13
CA MET A 9 2.63 -0.83 -13.09
C MET A 9 2.47 -0.23 -14.50
N GLY A 10 2.73 1.08 -14.63
CA GLY A 10 2.76 1.79 -15.91
C GLY A 10 4.18 2.06 -16.44
N ASN A 11 5.10 2.39 -15.52
CA ASN A 11 6.48 2.75 -15.84
C ASN A 11 7.37 1.52 -15.97
N ALA A 12 8.19 1.48 -17.02
CA ALA A 12 9.16 0.39 -17.20
C ALA A 12 10.34 0.49 -16.22
N LYS A 13 10.65 1.69 -15.72
CA LYS A 13 11.79 1.96 -14.84
C LYS A 13 11.38 2.83 -13.67
N PHE A 14 11.77 2.43 -12.46
CA PHE A 14 11.56 3.18 -11.23
C PHE A 14 12.45 2.64 -10.12
N ASP A 15 12.58 3.41 -9.05
CA ASP A 15 13.29 3.01 -7.85
C ASP A 15 12.27 2.58 -6.79
N ILE A 16 12.59 1.53 -6.05
CA ILE A 16 11.90 1.14 -4.81
C ILE A 16 12.78 1.62 -3.67
N VAL A 17 12.23 2.48 -2.81
CA VAL A 17 12.91 3.02 -1.64
C VAL A 17 12.27 2.40 -0.39
N ALA A 18 13.07 1.69 0.41
CA ALA A 18 12.64 1.09 1.66
C ALA A 18 13.35 1.74 2.85
N GLY A 19 12.63 1.90 3.96
CA GLY A 19 13.16 2.47 5.20
C GLY A 19 13.04 3.99 5.32
N LEU A 20 12.27 4.62 4.42
CA LEU A 20 11.98 6.05 4.48
C LEU A 20 11.01 6.35 5.64
N HIS A 21 11.28 7.40 6.42
CA HIS A 21 10.35 7.94 7.43
C HIS A 21 9.97 9.38 7.13
N GLU A 22 10.96 10.22 6.85
CA GLU A 22 10.79 11.57 6.30
C GLU A 22 11.12 11.58 4.82
N ARG A 23 10.24 12.11 3.96
CA ARG A 23 10.47 12.16 2.51
C ARG A 23 11.70 12.98 2.12
N SER A 24 12.10 13.93 2.98
CA SER A 24 13.28 14.75 2.79
C SER A 24 14.59 14.09 3.23
N ASP A 25 14.56 12.93 3.90
CA ASP A 25 15.73 12.27 4.46
C ASP A 25 15.88 10.84 3.93
N GLU A 26 16.72 10.68 2.92
CA GLU A 26 17.07 9.38 2.32
C GLU A 26 18.35 8.78 2.91
N SER A 27 18.82 9.26 4.06
CA SER A 27 20.17 8.96 4.50
C SER A 27 20.41 7.53 4.99
N ASP A 28 19.34 6.83 5.38
CA ASP A 28 19.36 5.45 5.89
C ASP A 28 18.47 4.49 5.06
N VAL A 29 18.10 4.87 3.83
CA VAL A 29 17.20 4.07 2.99
C VAL A 29 17.95 3.00 2.19
N GLN A 30 17.21 1.97 1.81
CA GLN A 30 17.66 0.97 0.84
C GLN A 30 16.95 1.19 -0.49
N VAL A 31 17.72 1.42 -1.55
CA VAL A 31 17.18 1.65 -2.90
C VAL A 31 17.38 0.40 -3.76
N ARG A 32 16.33 -0.02 -4.48
CA ARG A 32 16.39 -1.08 -5.49
C ARG A 32 15.87 -0.55 -6.82
N LYS A 33 16.68 -0.68 -7.87
CA LYS A 33 16.30 -0.23 -9.21
C LYS A 33 15.51 -1.30 -9.93
N VAL A 34 14.36 -0.94 -10.48
CA VAL A 34 13.60 -1.77 -11.41
C VAL A 34 13.85 -1.24 -12.80
N LEU A 35 14.43 -2.06 -13.68
CA LEU A 35 14.94 -1.62 -14.99
C LEU A 35 14.04 -1.99 -16.17
N GLY A 36 13.03 -2.83 -15.94
CA GLY A 36 12.13 -3.27 -16.99
C GLY A 36 10.86 -3.92 -16.45
N ARG A 37 9.96 -4.24 -17.38
CA ARG A 37 8.63 -4.83 -17.09
C ARG A 37 8.72 -6.32 -16.74
N GLU A 38 9.81 -6.98 -17.09
CA GLU A 38 10.10 -8.38 -16.77
C GLU A 38 10.17 -8.67 -15.27
N ALA A 39 10.42 -7.63 -14.46
CA ALA A 39 10.40 -7.72 -13.00
C ALA A 39 9.00 -7.46 -12.40
N GLN A 40 8.02 -7.10 -13.22
CA GLN A 40 6.67 -6.71 -12.79
C GLN A 40 5.66 -7.80 -13.17
N PHE A 41 4.94 -8.30 -12.17
CA PHE A 41 4.01 -9.40 -12.30
C PHE A 41 2.62 -8.92 -11.89
N VAL A 42 1.84 -8.53 -12.89
CA VAL A 42 0.45 -8.10 -12.71
C VAL A 42 -0.45 -9.32 -12.63
N HIS A 43 -1.38 -9.31 -11.68
CA HIS A 43 -2.35 -10.39 -11.50
C HIS A 43 -3.18 -10.62 -12.78
N GLU A 44 -3.36 -11.87 -13.20
CA GLU A 44 -3.92 -12.23 -14.51
C GLU A 44 -5.40 -11.84 -14.67
N LYS A 45 -6.10 -11.69 -13.54
CA LYS A 45 -7.49 -11.21 -13.51
C LYS A 45 -7.64 -9.68 -13.42
N TYR A 46 -6.54 -8.92 -13.39
CA TYR A 46 -6.62 -7.47 -13.38
C TYR A 46 -7.14 -6.95 -14.72
N SER A 47 -8.21 -6.15 -14.68
CA SER A 47 -8.87 -5.62 -15.87
C SER A 47 -8.58 -4.15 -16.16
N GLY A 48 -7.73 -3.49 -15.38
CA GLY A 48 -7.49 -2.05 -15.47
C GLY A 48 -8.29 -1.22 -14.45
N GLY A 49 -7.79 -0.03 -14.15
CA GLY A 49 -8.40 0.90 -13.19
C GLY A 49 -8.15 0.52 -11.73
N VAL A 50 -8.84 1.19 -10.81
CA VAL A 50 -8.84 0.84 -9.39
C VAL A 50 -10.05 -0.06 -9.13
N GLY A 51 -9.84 -1.26 -8.59
CA GLY A 51 -10.94 -2.22 -8.42
C GLY A 51 -10.48 -3.64 -8.04
N PRO A 52 -11.28 -4.67 -8.39
CA PRO A 52 -10.96 -6.06 -8.09
C PRO A 52 -9.66 -6.50 -8.77
N HIS A 53 -8.90 -7.35 -8.10
CA HIS A 53 -7.63 -7.91 -8.60
C HIS A 53 -6.56 -6.87 -8.96
N ASP A 54 -6.66 -5.65 -8.44
CA ASP A 54 -5.66 -4.59 -8.58
C ASP A 54 -4.45 -4.86 -7.68
N ILE A 55 -3.68 -5.89 -8.02
CA ILE A 55 -2.51 -6.34 -7.28
C ILE A 55 -1.39 -6.74 -8.25
N ALA A 56 -0.16 -6.36 -7.92
CA ALA A 56 1.03 -6.74 -8.62
C ALA A 56 2.16 -7.09 -7.65
N LEU A 57 3.06 -7.95 -8.12
CA LEU A 57 4.31 -8.26 -7.45
C LEU A 57 5.48 -7.70 -8.26
N ILE A 58 6.48 -7.16 -7.56
CA ILE A 58 7.73 -6.71 -8.15
C ILE A 58 8.85 -7.59 -7.62
N TYR A 59 9.58 -8.21 -8.53
CA TYR A 59 10.81 -8.92 -8.22
C TYR A 59 11.95 -7.91 -8.09
N VAL A 60 12.74 -8.03 -7.02
CA VAL A 60 13.98 -7.26 -6.83
C VAL A 60 15.13 -8.25 -6.85
N GLU A 61 16.15 -7.96 -7.67
CA GLU A 61 17.30 -8.85 -7.84
C GLU A 61 18.17 -8.89 -6.57
N GLU A 62 18.41 -7.73 -5.98
CA GLU A 62 19.08 -7.60 -4.68
C GLU A 62 18.03 -7.55 -3.56
N ALA A 63 18.10 -8.49 -2.61
CA ALA A 63 17.21 -8.52 -1.46
C ALA A 63 17.43 -7.29 -0.55
N PHE A 64 16.37 -6.86 0.13
CA PHE A 64 16.50 -5.88 1.21
C PHE A 64 17.18 -6.50 2.43
N ASP A 65 18.06 -5.76 3.07
CA ASP A 65 18.66 -6.14 4.35
C ASP A 65 17.69 -5.82 5.48
N LEU A 66 17.05 -6.85 6.03
CA LEU A 66 16.10 -6.74 7.13
C LEU A 66 16.78 -6.61 8.50
N ASN A 67 18.10 -6.70 8.56
CA ASN A 67 18.89 -6.52 9.78
C ASN A 67 19.62 -5.18 9.82
N ALA A 68 19.53 -4.38 8.75
CA ALA A 68 20.10 -3.04 8.71
C ALA A 68 19.49 -2.16 9.79
N LEU A 69 20.33 -1.33 10.43
CA LEU A 69 19.91 -0.37 11.43
C LEU A 69 20.10 1.05 10.88
N SER A 70 19.14 1.92 11.17
CA SER A 70 19.26 3.37 10.97
C SER A 70 20.24 3.98 11.96
N ARG A 71 20.60 5.26 11.75
CA ARG A 71 21.52 6.01 12.64
C ARG A 71 21.08 6.07 14.09
N ASP A 72 19.77 6.02 14.33
CA ASP A 72 19.16 6.01 15.67
C ASP A 72 19.09 4.61 16.29
N GLY A 73 19.56 3.57 15.59
CA GLY A 73 19.54 2.18 16.02
C GLY A 73 18.21 1.46 15.77
N SER A 74 17.25 2.09 15.10
CA SER A 74 15.99 1.45 14.69
C SER A 74 16.16 0.54 13.47
N SER A 75 15.23 -0.39 13.26
CA SER A 75 15.18 -1.25 12.06
C SER A 75 14.15 -0.69 11.08
N PRO A 76 14.57 0.04 10.03
CA PRO A 76 13.63 0.80 9.19
C PRO A 76 12.90 -0.05 8.16
N VAL A 77 13.39 -1.27 7.89
CA VAL A 77 12.79 -2.20 6.92
C VAL A 77 12.38 -3.49 7.62
N ALA A 78 11.14 -3.93 7.39
CA ALA A 78 10.63 -5.19 7.90
C ALA A 78 9.84 -5.93 6.82
N LYS A 79 9.73 -7.26 6.97
CA LYS A 79 8.83 -8.06 6.15
C LYS A 79 7.39 -7.91 6.65
N ILE A 80 6.44 -7.88 5.71
CA ILE A 80 5.03 -8.07 6.04
C ILE A 80 4.73 -9.57 6.13
N ASN A 81 4.03 -9.98 7.17
CA ASN A 81 3.55 -11.36 7.27
C ASN A 81 2.26 -11.49 6.47
N LEU A 82 2.22 -12.46 5.56
CA LEU A 82 0.98 -12.80 4.87
C LEU A 82 0.02 -13.49 5.85
N PRO A 83 -1.29 -13.19 5.76
CA PRO A 83 -2.28 -13.86 6.59
C PRO A 83 -2.25 -15.37 6.36
N SER A 84 -2.22 -16.14 7.45
CA SER A 84 -2.20 -17.62 7.43
C SER A 84 -3.58 -18.25 7.70
N GLY A 85 -4.62 -17.43 7.84
CA GLY A 85 -5.99 -17.83 8.18
C GLY A 85 -7.00 -17.55 7.07
N LYS A 86 -8.27 -17.86 7.34
CA LYS A 86 -9.37 -17.39 6.49
C LYS A 86 -9.44 -15.87 6.57
N TYR A 87 -9.63 -15.23 5.42
CA TYR A 87 -9.90 -13.81 5.34
C TYR A 87 -11.18 -13.48 6.12
N GLU A 88 -11.07 -12.59 7.11
CA GLU A 88 -12.22 -12.01 7.81
C GLU A 88 -12.47 -10.61 7.26
N GLN A 89 -13.69 -10.36 6.79
CA GLN A 89 -14.10 -9.09 6.19
C GLN A 89 -14.43 -8.00 7.22
N THR A 90 -14.04 -8.19 8.47
CA THR A 90 -14.34 -7.26 9.57
C THR A 90 -13.17 -7.24 10.55
N GLY A 91 -12.91 -6.10 11.17
CA GLY A 91 -11.85 -5.99 12.18
C GLY A 91 -11.24 -4.60 12.23
N ARG A 92 -9.99 -4.52 12.64
CA ARG A 92 -9.20 -3.28 12.66
C ARG A 92 -8.02 -3.40 11.72
N GLY A 93 -7.79 -2.37 10.92
CA GLY A 93 -6.65 -2.23 10.03
C GLY A 93 -5.84 -0.98 10.39
N LYS A 94 -4.67 -0.82 9.76
CA LYS A 94 -3.84 0.36 9.95
C LYS A 94 -3.26 0.78 8.61
N LEU A 95 -3.63 1.98 8.16
CA LEU A 95 -3.05 2.59 6.96
C LEU A 95 -1.72 3.25 7.30
N PHE A 96 -0.81 3.23 6.33
CA PHE A 96 0.49 3.91 6.41
C PHE A 96 0.75 4.66 5.11
N GLY A 97 1.24 5.89 5.20
CA GLY A 97 1.65 6.63 4.00
C GLY A 97 2.01 8.09 4.24
N TRP A 98 2.52 8.72 3.19
CA TRP A 98 2.70 10.14 2.96
C TRP A 98 1.65 10.75 2.01
N GLY A 99 0.50 10.08 1.84
CA GLY A 99 -0.65 10.57 1.10
C GLY A 99 -1.18 11.87 1.68
N ARG A 100 -1.94 12.63 0.87
CA ARG A 100 -2.44 13.95 1.27
C ARG A 100 -3.21 13.88 2.59
N ASP A 101 -2.86 14.77 3.52
CA ASP A 101 -3.57 14.93 4.78
C ASP A 101 -4.82 15.83 4.62
N ASN A 102 -5.51 16.12 5.73
CA ASN A 102 -6.70 16.97 5.74
C ASN A 102 -6.46 18.43 5.30
N SER A 103 -5.20 18.89 5.25
CA SER A 103 -4.83 20.19 4.67
C SER A 103 -4.65 20.12 3.15
N GLY A 104 -4.64 18.92 2.58
CA GLY A 104 -4.36 18.64 1.17
C GLY A 104 -2.86 18.61 0.85
N ALA A 105 -1.99 18.80 1.83
CA ALA A 105 -0.54 18.73 1.67
C ALA A 105 -0.04 17.28 1.72
N LEU A 106 1.07 17.00 1.03
CA LEU A 106 1.80 15.75 1.23
C LEU A 106 2.65 15.92 2.50
N PRO A 107 2.39 15.18 3.59
CA PRO A 107 3.18 15.27 4.81
C PRO A 107 4.63 14.86 4.55
N ASN A 108 5.58 15.45 5.25
CA ASN A 108 6.99 15.04 5.16
C ASN A 108 7.22 13.72 5.91
N THR A 109 6.67 13.62 7.11
CA THR A 109 6.79 12.45 8.00
C THR A 109 5.69 11.43 7.69
N LEU A 110 6.01 10.14 7.76
CA LEU A 110 5.08 9.03 7.57
C LEU A 110 3.88 9.17 8.52
N GLN A 111 2.68 9.09 7.97
CA GLN A 111 1.43 9.10 8.73
C GLN A 111 0.91 7.69 8.92
N THR A 112 0.16 7.49 10.00
CA THR A 112 -0.58 6.26 10.26
C THR A 112 -2.01 6.56 10.65
N LEU A 113 -2.95 5.73 10.22
CA LEU A 113 -4.36 5.86 10.58
C LEU A 113 -4.93 4.50 10.96
N ASP A 114 -5.50 4.40 12.16
CA ASP A 114 -6.30 3.24 12.56
C ASP A 114 -7.67 3.32 11.91
N VAL A 115 -8.09 2.22 11.29
CA VAL A 115 -9.37 2.13 10.58
C VAL A 115 -10.14 0.88 10.97
N ASP A 116 -11.46 0.97 10.91
CA ASP A 116 -12.32 -0.20 11.03
C ASP A 116 -12.55 -0.81 9.65
N ILE A 117 -12.36 -2.12 9.54
CA ILE A 117 -12.68 -2.91 8.36
C ILE A 117 -14.15 -3.31 8.44
N ILE A 118 -14.91 -3.01 7.39
CA ILE A 118 -16.33 -3.32 7.29
C ILE A 118 -16.59 -4.38 6.22
N SER A 119 -17.67 -5.14 6.42
CA SER A 119 -18.03 -6.24 5.52
C SER A 119 -18.40 -5.77 4.12
N TYR A 120 -18.24 -6.63 3.11
CA TYR A 120 -18.71 -6.33 1.75
C TYR A 120 -20.21 -5.99 1.71
N SER A 121 -21.02 -6.69 2.51
CA SER A 121 -22.47 -6.45 2.61
C SER A 121 -22.84 -5.09 3.19
N GLU A 122 -21.96 -4.50 4.00
CA GLU A 122 -22.14 -3.14 4.54
C GLU A 122 -21.59 -2.09 3.57
N CYS A 123 -20.45 -2.38 2.96
CA CYS A 123 -19.75 -1.47 2.06
C CYS A 123 -20.47 -1.26 0.72
N LYS A 124 -20.94 -2.34 0.07
CA LYS A 124 -21.50 -2.27 -1.29
C LYS A 124 -22.73 -1.34 -1.38
N PRO A 125 -23.69 -1.37 -0.44
CA PRO A 125 -24.84 -0.44 -0.46
C PRO A 125 -24.48 1.01 -0.17
N ALA A 126 -23.34 1.28 0.48
CA ALA A 126 -22.89 2.63 0.81
C ALA A 126 -22.17 3.36 -0.34
N LEU A 127 -21.79 2.62 -1.40
CA LEU A 127 -21.11 3.13 -2.58
C LEU A 127 -22.07 3.30 -3.77
N PRO A 128 -21.69 4.09 -4.80
CA PRO A 128 -22.41 4.14 -6.07
C PRO A 128 -22.65 2.73 -6.66
N SER A 129 -23.77 2.56 -7.36
CA SER A 129 -24.16 1.25 -7.91
C SER A 129 -23.13 0.68 -8.90
N ASP A 130 -22.44 1.57 -9.62
CA ASP A 130 -21.40 1.27 -10.61
C ASP A 130 -19.98 1.21 -10.02
N ALA A 131 -19.82 1.35 -8.69
CA ALA A 131 -18.52 1.26 -8.05
C ALA A 131 -17.86 -0.11 -8.35
N PRO A 132 -16.59 -0.14 -8.83
CA PRO A 132 -15.85 -1.35 -9.16
C PRO A 132 -15.40 -2.07 -7.88
N LEU A 133 -16.35 -2.77 -7.24
CA LEU A 133 -16.18 -3.48 -5.97
C LEU A 133 -16.64 -4.94 -6.13
N ASP A 134 -15.83 -5.87 -5.64
CA ASP A 134 -16.11 -7.30 -5.54
C ASP A 134 -15.85 -7.82 -4.11
N VAL A 135 -16.29 -9.04 -3.79
CA VAL A 135 -16.07 -9.68 -2.49
C VAL A 135 -14.59 -9.89 -2.14
N VAL A 136 -13.70 -9.82 -3.13
CA VAL A 136 -12.23 -9.86 -2.93
C VAL A 136 -11.64 -8.53 -2.45
N ASN A 137 -12.40 -7.43 -2.48
CA ASN A 137 -11.95 -6.14 -1.97
C ASN A 137 -12.12 -6.06 -0.44
N VAL A 138 -11.31 -5.20 0.18
CA VAL A 138 -11.41 -4.82 1.59
C VAL A 138 -11.98 -3.40 1.63
N CYS A 139 -12.95 -3.16 2.51
CA CYS A 139 -13.47 -1.82 2.76
C CYS A 139 -13.11 -1.37 4.18
N SER A 140 -12.71 -0.11 4.31
CA SER A 140 -12.48 0.53 5.60
C SER A 140 -13.39 1.74 5.78
N TYR A 141 -14.01 1.87 6.95
CA TYR A 141 -14.84 3.01 7.30
C TYR A 141 -14.84 3.21 8.82
N THR A 142 -14.38 4.38 9.28
CA THR A 142 -14.41 4.75 10.69
C THR A 142 -15.48 5.82 10.91
N ALA A 143 -16.48 5.51 11.72
CA ALA A 143 -17.58 6.43 11.97
C ALA A 143 -17.12 7.70 12.71
N GLY A 144 -17.66 8.86 12.32
CA GLY A 144 -17.40 10.14 12.99
C GLY A 144 -16.10 10.83 12.54
N THR A 145 -15.38 10.29 11.56
CA THR A 145 -14.24 10.95 10.93
C THR A 145 -14.39 11.00 9.41
N THR A 146 -13.64 11.90 8.76
CA THR A 146 -13.43 11.96 7.31
C THR A 146 -12.06 11.40 6.91
N ASP A 147 -11.28 10.90 7.88
CA ASP A 147 -9.95 10.38 7.65
C ASP A 147 -10.00 9.05 6.90
N GLY A 148 -9.05 8.84 6.00
CA GLY A 148 -8.94 7.62 5.22
C GLY A 148 -7.71 7.65 4.31
N ALA A 149 -7.56 6.63 3.47
CA ALA A 149 -6.57 6.65 2.41
C ALA A 149 -6.89 7.76 1.41
N CYS A 150 -5.89 8.56 1.06
CA CYS A 150 -6.04 9.69 0.14
C CYS A 150 -4.93 9.67 -0.92
N ASN A 151 -5.05 10.52 -1.93
CA ASN A 151 -4.11 10.60 -3.06
C ASN A 151 -2.67 10.86 -2.57
N GLY A 152 -1.71 10.12 -3.11
CA GLY A 152 -0.27 10.34 -2.88
C GLY A 152 0.53 9.06 -2.81
N ASP A 153 -0.02 8.01 -2.17
CA ASP A 153 0.60 6.68 -2.10
C ASP A 153 -0.35 5.59 -2.61
N SER A 154 -0.58 5.60 -3.91
CA SER A 154 -1.41 4.56 -4.52
C SER A 154 -0.73 3.19 -4.43
N GLY A 155 -1.49 2.17 -4.05
CA GLY A 155 -0.96 0.81 -3.87
C GLY A 155 -0.19 0.57 -2.56
N GLY A 156 -0.30 1.49 -1.60
CA GLY A 156 0.24 1.34 -0.25
C GLY A 156 -0.53 0.32 0.62
N PRO A 157 0.00 -0.03 1.80
CA PRO A 157 -0.54 -1.08 2.66
C PRO A 157 -1.72 -0.61 3.54
N LEU A 158 -2.58 -1.58 3.89
CA LEU A 158 -3.61 -1.54 4.94
C LEU A 158 -3.37 -2.66 5.96
#